data_AF-A0A434MVQ8-F1
#
_entry.id   AF-A0A434MVQ8-F1
#
_cell.length_a   1.000
_cell.length_b   1.000
_cell.length_c   1.000
_cell.angle_alpha   90.00
_cell.angle_beta   90.00
_cell.angle_gamma   90.00
#
_symmetry.space_group_name_H-M   'P 1'
#
loop_
_entity.id
_entity.type
_entity.pdbx_description
1 polymer ?
#
loop_
_entity_poly.entity_id
_entity_poly.type
_entity_poly.pdbx_seq_one_letter_code
_entity_poly.pdbx_strand_id
1 'polypeptide(L)'
;MTITLTAASMEATIRRYYDGCNRADAAMMKSTMAPEATHFFPAGAPQGPFRGTQAIADGWIEAVAKMGSQWTIETLILDPENRRAVLEWTHWKTKAGTYLRGDEWFEFDEQGRITEIRAYYACPPKGVTGEAMLGGFDYAGRGYTMNPPYTEETRPKPET
;
A
#
# COMPACT_ATOMS: atom_id res chain seq x y z
N MET A 1 20.15 2.94 -18.63
CA MET A 1 19.75 4.35 -18.67
C MET A 1 18.84 4.58 -17.49
N THR A 2 19.26 5.40 -16.53
CA THR A 2 18.43 5.82 -15.40
C THR A 2 17.41 6.82 -15.94
N ILE A 3 16.12 6.51 -15.84
CA ILE A 3 15.06 7.44 -16.22
C ILE A 3 14.87 8.36 -15.03
N THR A 4 14.94 9.67 -15.23
CA THR A 4 14.50 10.61 -14.19
C THR A 4 13.00 10.46 -14.02
N LEU A 5 12.58 9.89 -12.88
CA LEU A 5 11.17 9.78 -12.58
C LEU A 5 10.56 11.16 -12.37
N THR A 6 9.39 11.35 -12.96
CA THR A 6 8.59 12.56 -12.78
C THR A 6 7.32 12.21 -12.04
N ALA A 7 6.73 13.20 -11.36
CA ALA A 7 5.42 13.05 -10.72
C ALA A 7 4.38 12.53 -11.74
N ALA A 8 4.34 13.09 -12.94
CA ALA A 8 3.43 12.67 -14.00
C ALA A 8 3.61 11.20 -14.41
N SER A 9 4.86 10.72 -14.56
CA SER A 9 5.10 9.30 -14.89
C SER A 9 4.69 8.35 -13.77
N MET A 10 4.96 8.71 -12.51
CA MET A 10 4.58 7.89 -11.36
C MET A 10 3.05 7.85 -11.19
N GLU A 11 2.39 8.99 -11.34
CA GLU A 11 0.93 9.08 -11.33
C GLU A 11 0.31 8.22 -12.43
N ALA A 12 0.85 8.26 -13.66
CA ALA A 12 0.37 7.44 -14.76
C ALA A 12 0.50 5.94 -14.44
N THR A 13 1.61 5.50 -13.84
CA THR A 13 1.79 4.12 -13.38
C THR A 13 0.74 3.73 -12.34
N ILE A 14 0.52 4.54 -11.31
CA ILE A 14 -0.47 4.28 -10.24
C ILE A 14 -1.90 4.21 -10.81
N ARG A 15 -2.28 5.18 -11.65
CA ARG A 15 -3.61 5.21 -12.28
C ARG A 15 -3.83 4.01 -13.18
N ARG A 16 -2.80 3.57 -13.93
CA ARG A 16 -2.86 2.35 -14.74
C ARG A 16 -3.01 1.10 -13.87
N TYR A 17 -2.32 1.03 -12.74
CA TYR A 17 -2.46 -0.06 -11.77
C TYR A 17 -3.90 -0.14 -11.25
N TYR A 18 -4.47 0.99 -10.81
CA TYR A 18 -5.86 1.07 -10.33
C TYR A 18 -6.90 0.77 -11.43
N ASP A 19 -6.69 1.20 -12.67
CA ASP A 19 -7.54 0.83 -13.81
C ASP A 19 -7.48 -0.68 -14.05
N GLY A 20 -6.29 -1.28 -13.96
CA GLY A 20 -6.10 -2.73 -14.00
C GLY A 20 -6.86 -3.46 -12.90
N CYS A 21 -6.78 -2.98 -11.65
CA CYS A 21 -7.55 -3.52 -10.53
C CYS A 21 -9.06 -3.46 -10.81
N ASN A 22 -9.58 -2.30 -11.22
CA ASN A 22 -11.00 -2.08 -11.48
C ASN A 22 -11.53 -2.91 -12.65
N ARG A 23 -10.70 -3.20 -13.66
CA ARG A 23 -11.05 -4.04 -14.81
C ARG A 23 -10.83 -5.53 -14.57
N ALA A 24 -10.27 -5.92 -13.42
CA ALA A 24 -9.77 -7.27 -13.18
C ALA A 24 -8.79 -7.74 -14.29
N ASP A 25 -7.94 -6.84 -14.78
CA ASP A 25 -6.97 -7.09 -15.85
C ASP A 25 -5.57 -7.38 -15.27
N ALA A 26 -5.22 -8.67 -15.18
CA ALA A 26 -3.93 -9.12 -14.69
C ALA A 26 -2.76 -8.56 -15.53
N ALA A 27 -2.87 -8.52 -16.85
CA ALA A 27 -1.78 -8.07 -17.71
C ALA A 27 -1.51 -6.58 -17.50
N MET A 28 -2.58 -5.78 -17.38
CA MET A 28 -2.47 -4.35 -17.08
C MET A 28 -1.83 -4.12 -15.71
N MET A 29 -2.31 -4.78 -14.65
CA MET A 29 -1.72 -4.66 -13.31
C MET A 29 -0.22 -5.02 -13.33
N LYS A 30 0.12 -6.21 -13.84
CA LYS A 30 1.51 -6.70 -13.88
C LYS A 30 2.44 -5.80 -14.70
N SER A 31 1.92 -5.10 -15.72
CA SER A 31 2.72 -4.16 -16.53
C SER A 31 3.23 -2.93 -15.76
N THR A 32 2.66 -2.65 -14.59
CA THR A 32 3.02 -1.49 -13.76
C THR A 32 4.03 -1.78 -12.65
N MET A 33 4.45 -3.04 -12.51
CA MET A 33 5.15 -3.53 -11.33
C MET A 33 6.44 -4.27 -11.68
N ALA A 34 7.42 -4.22 -10.79
CA ALA A 34 8.57 -5.10 -10.83
C ALA A 34 8.12 -6.54 -10.51
N PRO A 35 8.69 -7.60 -11.13
CA PRO A 35 8.22 -8.99 -10.96
C PRO A 35 8.05 -9.44 -9.49
N GLU A 36 8.96 -9.01 -8.64
CA GLU A 36 9.07 -9.29 -7.21
C GLU A 36 8.26 -8.34 -6.31
N ALA A 37 7.43 -7.47 -6.88
CA ALA A 37 6.69 -6.48 -6.12
C ALA A 37 5.87 -7.11 -4.99
N THR A 38 5.87 -6.47 -3.82
CA THR A 38 5.15 -6.98 -2.65
C THR A 38 4.12 -5.98 -2.16
N HIS A 39 2.91 -6.47 -1.90
CA HIS A 39 1.84 -5.68 -1.29
C HIS A 39 1.63 -6.14 0.15
N PHE A 40 1.92 -5.24 1.09
CA PHE A 40 1.71 -5.44 2.51
C PHE A 40 0.35 -4.88 2.93
N PHE A 41 -0.25 -5.53 3.93
CA PHE A 41 -1.51 -5.15 4.56
C PHE A 41 -1.34 -5.17 6.08
N PRO A 42 -2.28 -4.61 6.85
CA PRO A 42 -2.26 -4.74 8.30
C PRO A 42 -2.18 -6.22 8.73
N ALA A 43 -1.40 -6.49 9.77
CA ALA A 43 -1.28 -7.81 10.35
C ALA A 43 -2.66 -8.35 10.76
N GLY A 44 -2.91 -9.62 10.45
CA GLY A 44 -4.22 -10.24 10.65
C GLY A 44 -5.22 -10.01 9.52
N ALA A 45 -4.88 -9.23 8.48
CA ALA A 45 -5.67 -9.19 7.26
C ALA A 45 -5.76 -10.62 6.66
N PRO A 46 -6.97 -11.14 6.33
CA PRO A 46 -7.17 -12.55 5.95
C PRO A 46 -6.29 -13.04 4.79
N GLN A 47 -5.95 -12.14 3.88
CA GLN A 47 -5.16 -12.44 2.69
C GLN A 47 -3.65 -12.49 2.95
N GLY A 48 -3.16 -11.92 4.06
CA GLY A 48 -1.73 -11.70 4.29
C GLY A 48 -1.06 -10.86 3.19
N PRO A 49 0.27 -10.68 3.21
CA PRO A 49 0.97 -9.95 2.16
C PRO A 49 0.96 -10.72 0.83
N PHE A 50 0.76 -10.01 -0.29
CA PHE A 50 0.91 -10.57 -1.63
C PHE A 50 2.35 -10.42 -2.10
N ARG A 51 3.02 -11.53 -2.43
CA ARG A 51 4.42 -11.54 -2.89
C ARG A 51 4.50 -11.89 -4.36
N GLY A 52 5.06 -10.96 -5.14
CA GLY A 52 5.15 -11.06 -6.59
C GLY A 52 3.88 -10.56 -7.29
N THR A 53 4.08 -10.06 -8.51
CA THR A 53 2.99 -9.42 -9.30
C THR A 53 1.83 -10.34 -9.60
N GLN A 54 2.08 -11.65 -9.72
CA GLN A 54 1.03 -12.63 -9.95
C GLN A 54 0.08 -12.72 -8.74
N ALA A 55 0.62 -12.81 -7.51
CA ALA A 55 -0.20 -12.89 -6.30
C ALA A 55 -1.04 -11.61 -6.10
N ILE A 56 -0.47 -10.44 -6.43
CA ILE A 56 -1.19 -9.17 -6.38
C ILE A 56 -2.36 -9.17 -7.37
N ALA A 57 -2.10 -9.53 -8.63
CA ALA A 57 -3.14 -9.59 -9.66
C ALA A 57 -4.25 -10.58 -9.32
N ASP A 58 -3.89 -11.79 -8.89
CA ASP A 58 -4.86 -12.83 -8.53
C ASP A 58 -5.73 -12.40 -7.34
N GLY A 59 -5.12 -11.81 -6.31
CA GLY A 59 -5.83 -11.30 -5.14
C GLY A 59 -6.86 -10.23 -5.49
N TRP A 60 -6.53 -9.30 -6.40
CA TRP A 60 -7.47 -8.26 -6.83
C TRP A 60 -8.55 -8.76 -7.79
N ILE A 61 -8.22 -9.67 -8.70
CA ILE A 61 -9.23 -10.34 -9.54
C ILE A 61 -10.23 -11.09 -8.67
N GLU A 62 -9.73 -11.83 -7.67
CA GLU A 62 -10.58 -12.51 -6.70
C GLU A 62 -11.44 -11.52 -5.90
N ALA A 63 -10.88 -10.40 -5.47
CA ALA A 63 -11.61 -9.35 -4.77
C ALA A 63 -12.72 -8.75 -5.64
N VAL A 64 -12.48 -8.49 -6.93
CA VAL A 64 -13.51 -8.04 -7.89
C VAL A 64 -14.60 -9.11 -8.01
N ALA A 65 -14.21 -10.37 -8.24
CA ALA A 65 -15.14 -11.48 -8.43
C ALA A 65 -16.00 -11.75 -7.19
N LYS A 66 -15.43 -11.75 -5.99
CA LYS A 66 -16.14 -12.10 -4.74
C LYS A 66 -16.88 -10.94 -4.12
N MET A 67 -16.30 -9.74 -4.10
CA MET A 67 -16.86 -8.58 -3.37
C MET A 67 -17.47 -7.52 -4.28
N GLY A 68 -17.32 -7.64 -5.60
CA GLY A 68 -17.63 -6.55 -6.53
C GLY A 68 -16.74 -5.34 -6.27
N SER A 69 -15.46 -5.61 -6.01
CA SER A 69 -14.49 -4.59 -5.62
C SER A 69 -14.33 -3.53 -6.71
N GLN A 70 -14.34 -2.27 -6.30
CA GLN A 70 -13.90 -1.13 -7.11
C GLN A 70 -13.07 -0.21 -6.21
N TRP A 71 -12.14 0.52 -6.81
CA TRP A 71 -11.23 1.41 -6.11
C TRP A 71 -11.24 2.80 -6.71
N THR A 72 -11.29 3.82 -5.85
CA THR A 72 -11.13 5.24 -6.20
C THR A 72 -9.87 5.81 -5.58
N ILE A 73 -9.26 6.76 -6.31
CA ILE A 73 -8.12 7.55 -5.87
C ILE A 73 -8.68 8.88 -5.34
N GLU A 74 -8.54 9.14 -4.05
CA GLU A 74 -9.06 10.35 -3.40
C GLU A 74 -8.01 11.47 -3.38
N THR A 75 -6.81 11.15 -2.87
CA THR A 75 -5.69 12.09 -2.72
C THR A 75 -4.38 11.40 -3.12
N LEU A 76 -3.54 12.03 -3.94
CA LEU A 76 -2.24 11.48 -4.35
C LEU A 76 -1.11 12.47 -4.09
N ILE A 77 -0.08 12.04 -3.38
CA ILE A 77 1.15 12.78 -3.11
C ILE A 77 2.33 12.02 -3.74
N LEU A 78 3.20 12.73 -4.45
CA LEU A 78 4.28 12.15 -5.24
C LEU A 78 5.61 12.77 -4.83
N ASP A 79 6.61 11.93 -4.62
CA ASP A 79 7.99 12.30 -4.27
C ASP A 79 8.95 11.60 -5.25
N PRO A 80 9.17 12.19 -6.45
CA PRO A 80 9.97 11.56 -7.49
C PRO A 80 11.45 11.44 -7.13
N GLU A 81 11.96 12.38 -6.33
CA GLU A 81 13.35 12.38 -5.86
C GLU A 81 13.65 11.12 -5.05
N ASN A 82 12.72 10.73 -4.17
CA ASN A 82 12.83 9.53 -3.35
C ASN A 82 12.10 8.31 -3.93
N ARG A 83 11.57 8.41 -5.15
CA ARG A 83 10.84 7.33 -5.86
C ARG A 83 9.72 6.70 -5.04
N ARG A 84 8.92 7.54 -4.38
CA ARG A 84 7.81 7.08 -3.53
C ARG A 84 6.56 7.93 -3.71
N ALA A 85 5.43 7.35 -3.37
CA ALA A 85 4.15 8.05 -3.40
C ALA A 85 3.27 7.63 -2.22
N VAL A 86 2.30 8.46 -1.87
CA VAL A 86 1.24 8.14 -0.91
C VAL A 86 -0.09 8.42 -1.55
N LEU A 87 -1.01 7.48 -1.41
CA LEU A 87 -2.33 7.52 -2.02
C LEU A 87 -3.40 7.26 -0.96
N GLU A 88 -4.35 8.17 -0.82
CA GLU A 88 -5.61 7.91 -0.13
C GLU A 88 -6.61 7.29 -1.11
N TRP A 89 -7.26 6.19 -0.69
CA TRP A 89 -8.13 5.41 -1.54
C TRP A 89 -9.43 4.99 -0.83
N THR A 90 -10.43 4.65 -1.65
CA THR A 90 -11.63 3.93 -1.18
C THR A 90 -11.75 2.61 -1.91
N HIS A 91 -11.90 1.51 -1.17
CA HIS A 91 -12.25 0.18 -1.66
C HIS A 91 -13.75 -0.05 -1.46
N TRP A 92 -14.49 0.08 -2.54
CA TRP A 92 -15.93 -0.17 -2.61
C TRP A 92 -16.19 -1.67 -2.74
N LYS A 93 -17.00 -2.25 -1.84
CA LYS A 93 -17.40 -3.66 -1.84
C LYS A 93 -18.86 -3.76 -2.25
N THR A 94 -19.11 -3.51 -3.54
CA THR A 94 -20.45 -3.23 -4.07
C THR A 94 -21.45 -4.35 -3.83
N LYS A 95 -21.02 -5.62 -3.82
CA LYS A 95 -21.90 -6.77 -3.53
C LYS A 95 -22.42 -6.79 -2.09
N ALA A 96 -21.68 -6.20 -1.16
CA ALA A 96 -22.04 -6.10 0.25
C ALA A 96 -22.62 -4.72 0.62
N GLY A 97 -22.64 -3.75 -0.30
CA GLY A 97 -23.07 -2.38 -0.01
C GLY A 97 -22.19 -1.68 1.04
N THR A 98 -20.93 -2.06 1.16
CA THR A 98 -19.97 -1.50 2.15
C THR A 98 -18.74 -0.92 1.45
N TYR A 99 -17.92 -0.19 2.19
CA TYR A 99 -16.64 0.31 1.72
C TYR A 99 -15.59 0.27 2.84
N LEU A 100 -14.32 0.31 2.45
CA LEU A 100 -13.17 0.49 3.32
C LEU A 100 -12.34 1.66 2.78
N ARG A 101 -11.92 2.58 3.64
CA ARG A 101 -10.99 3.66 3.28
C ARG A 101 -9.61 3.34 3.84
N GLY A 102 -8.60 3.96 3.27
CA GLY A 102 -7.24 3.83 3.75
C GLY A 102 -6.28 4.69 2.95
N ASP A 103 -5.02 4.58 3.33
CA ASP A 103 -3.90 5.14 2.61
C ASP A 103 -2.90 4.04 2.31
N GLU A 104 -2.12 4.21 1.25
CA GLU A 104 -1.03 3.30 0.96
C GLU A 104 0.20 4.02 0.44
N TRP A 105 1.36 3.51 0.86
CA TRP A 105 2.64 3.96 0.36
C TRP A 105 3.06 3.10 -0.83
N PHE A 106 3.62 3.74 -1.85
CA PHE A 106 4.27 3.09 -2.99
C PHE A 106 5.76 3.37 -2.98
N GLU A 107 6.55 2.36 -3.32
CA GLU A 107 7.96 2.50 -3.72
C GLU A 107 8.09 2.15 -5.21
N PHE A 108 9.01 2.82 -5.91
CA PHE A 108 9.29 2.59 -7.32
C PHE A 108 10.77 2.26 -7.56
N ASP A 109 11.03 1.41 -8.56
CA ASP A 109 12.38 1.25 -9.09
C ASP A 109 12.79 2.41 -10.01
N GLU A 110 14.03 2.40 -10.49
CA GLU A 110 14.57 3.43 -11.39
C GLU A 110 13.88 3.46 -12.77
N GLN A 111 13.07 2.46 -13.11
CA GLN A 111 12.29 2.40 -14.34
C GLN A 111 10.85 2.88 -14.14
N GLY A 112 10.46 3.26 -12.92
CA GLY A 112 9.11 3.70 -12.61
C GLY A 112 8.09 2.58 -12.45
N ARG A 113 8.56 1.35 -12.19
CA ARG A 113 7.69 0.23 -11.83
C ARG A 113 7.52 0.18 -10.32
N ILE A 114 6.32 -0.15 -9.88
CA ILE A 114 6.02 -0.33 -8.45
C ILE A 114 6.77 -1.57 -7.95
N THR A 115 7.53 -1.42 -6.86
CA THR A 115 8.25 -2.51 -6.19
C THR A 115 7.60 -2.88 -4.86
N GLU A 116 6.87 -1.96 -4.23
CA GLU A 116 6.24 -2.20 -2.95
C GLU A 116 4.99 -1.35 -2.78
N ILE A 117 3.98 -1.95 -2.16
CA ILE A 117 2.78 -1.24 -1.69
C ILE A 117 2.57 -1.56 -0.21
N ARG A 118 2.37 -0.56 0.63
CA ARG A 118 2.09 -0.71 2.07
C ARG A 118 0.76 -0.06 2.41
N ALA A 119 -0.31 -0.85 2.54
CA ALA A 119 -1.64 -0.33 2.83
C ALA A 119 -1.95 -0.25 4.33
N TYR A 120 -2.59 0.84 4.73
CA TYR A 120 -3.09 1.14 6.05
C TYR A 120 -4.59 1.45 5.94
N TYR A 121 -5.37 1.04 6.94
CA TYR A 121 -6.83 1.09 6.87
C TYR A 121 -7.40 2.10 7.86
N ALA A 122 -8.38 2.88 7.42
CA ALA A 122 -9.22 3.70 8.27
C ALA A 122 -10.22 2.83 9.03
N CYS A 123 -9.73 2.01 9.95
CA CYS A 123 -10.54 1.14 10.78
C CYS A 123 -10.16 1.29 12.27
N PRO A 124 -11.12 1.09 13.19
CA PRO A 124 -10.81 1.10 14.61
C PRO A 124 -9.75 0.03 14.95
N PRO A 125 -8.83 0.27 15.89
CA PRO A 125 -7.85 -0.72 16.35
C PRO A 125 -8.48 -1.86 17.17
N LYS A 126 -9.81 -2.01 17.13
CA LYS A 126 -10.56 -2.91 18.01
C LYS A 126 -10.15 -4.36 17.73
N GLY A 127 -9.60 -5.02 18.75
CA GLY A 127 -9.16 -6.42 18.67
C GLY A 127 -7.67 -6.59 18.36
N VAL A 128 -6.89 -5.52 18.23
CA VAL A 128 -5.42 -5.61 18.20
C VAL A 128 -4.93 -5.85 19.63
N THR A 129 -4.48 -7.07 19.92
CA THR A 129 -3.73 -7.37 21.15
C THR A 129 -2.24 -7.40 20.83
N GLY A 130 -1.49 -6.43 21.35
CA GLY A 130 -0.07 -6.26 21.05
C GLY A 130 0.18 -5.20 19.97
N GLU A 131 1.07 -5.50 19.03
CA GLU A 131 1.57 -4.54 18.04
C GLU A 131 0.65 -4.44 16.80
N ALA A 132 0.24 -3.21 16.46
CA ALA A 132 -0.43 -2.92 15.20
C ALA A 132 0.61 -2.64 14.11
N MET A 133 0.88 -3.63 13.26
CA MET A 133 1.94 -3.56 12.25
C MET A 133 1.46 -4.09 10.88
N LEU A 134 2.28 -3.93 9.83
CA LEU A 134 2.08 -4.61 8.56
C LEU A 134 2.54 -6.07 8.66
N GLY A 135 1.70 -6.99 8.19
CA GLY A 135 1.97 -8.42 8.26
C GLY A 135 3.16 -8.83 7.39
N GLY A 136 4.23 -9.35 8.03
CA GLY A 136 5.41 -9.85 7.32
C GLY A 136 6.34 -8.77 6.75
N PHE A 137 6.17 -7.50 7.15
CA PHE A 137 7.08 -6.42 6.83
C PHE A 137 8.25 -6.38 7.83
N ASP A 138 9.48 -6.38 7.33
CA ASP A 138 10.69 -6.37 8.15
C ASP A 138 11.05 -4.97 8.63
N TYR A 139 10.35 -4.49 9.67
CA TYR A 139 10.58 -3.17 10.25
C TYR A 139 12.03 -3.00 10.74
N ALA A 140 12.54 -3.96 11.52
CA ALA A 140 13.87 -3.86 12.11
C ALA A 140 14.99 -3.89 11.06
N GLY A 141 14.94 -4.82 10.11
CA GLY A 141 15.93 -4.90 9.03
C GLY A 141 15.89 -3.72 8.06
N ARG A 142 14.77 -2.98 8.03
CA ARG A 142 14.62 -1.73 7.26
C ARG A 142 14.93 -0.46 8.06
N GLY A 143 15.45 -0.61 9.28
CA GLY A 143 15.89 0.53 10.10
C GLY A 143 14.75 1.34 10.71
N TYR A 144 13.53 0.79 10.77
CA TYR A 144 12.47 1.42 11.55
C TYR A 144 12.82 1.35 13.04
N THR A 145 12.52 2.44 13.74
CA THR A 145 12.68 2.52 15.18
C THR A 145 11.70 1.56 15.87
N MET A 146 12.22 0.59 16.61
CA MET A 146 11.41 -0.46 17.28
C MET A 146 11.08 -0.15 18.74
N ASN A 147 11.57 0.97 19.27
CA ASN A 147 11.35 1.39 20.65
C ASN A 147 10.88 2.85 20.67
N PRO A 148 10.07 3.28 21.65
CA PRO A 148 9.70 4.68 21.74
C PRO A 148 10.95 5.58 21.86
N PRO A 149 10.92 6.81 21.31
CA PRO A 149 12.07 7.73 21.35
C PRO A 149 12.44 8.17 22.77
N TYR A 150 11.51 8.04 23.71
CA TYR A 150 11.72 8.31 25.13
C TYR A 150 11.09 7.21 25.97
N THR A 151 11.72 6.93 27.10
CA THR A 151 11.10 6.24 28.24
C THR A 151 10.28 7.24 29.07
N GLU A 152 9.55 6.77 30.08
CA GLU A 152 8.88 7.69 31.02
C GLU A 152 9.90 8.56 31.77
N GLU A 153 11.10 8.03 32.06
CA GLU A 153 12.16 8.76 32.75
C GLU A 153 12.84 9.82 31.87
N THR A 154 12.95 9.55 30.56
CA THR A 154 13.69 10.42 29.62
C THR A 154 12.78 11.34 28.81
N ARG A 155 11.45 11.29 28.99
CA ARG A 155 10.50 12.17 28.29
C ARG A 155 10.68 13.63 28.76
N PRO A 156 10.88 14.60 27.85
CA PRO A 156 10.91 16.01 28.23
C PRO A 156 9.61 16.41 28.95
N LYS A 157 9.73 17.09 30.09
CA LYS A 157 8.58 17.62 30.83
C LYS A 157 8.20 18.98 30.25
N PRO A 158 6.90 19.33 30.19
CA PRO A 158 6.48 20.66 29.78
C PRO A 158 7.14 21.72 30.66
N GLU A 159 7.61 22.82 30.05
CA GLU A 159 8.02 24.01 30.81
C GLU A 159 6.75 24.61 31.45
N THR A 160 6.77 24.80 32.77
CA THR A 160 5.68 25.40 33.56
C THR A 160 5.75 26.91 33.56
#